data_AF-A0A348VYS6-F1
#
_entry.id   AF-A0A348VYS6-F1
#
_cell.length_a   1.000
_cell.length_b   1.000
_cell.length_c   1.000
_cell.angle_alpha   90.00
_cell.angle_beta   90.00
_cell.angle_gamma   90.00
#
_symmetry.space_group_name_H-M   'P 1'
#
loop_
_entity.id
_entity.type
_entity.pdbx_description
1 polymer ?
#
loop_
_entity_poly.entity_id
_entity_poly.type
_entity_poly.pdbx_seq_one_letter_code
_entity_poly.pdbx_strand_id
1 'polypeptide(L)'
;MSTKKKVLLGVAFSLDAAITIFLFVVSIIMLATMPKTEADYLIAQRTPGMIPYLQTHSTVYLLTCVLPLVILLIVNIYAFIKYIKKAYAKKKVELTDLSDEEKEKLRQELLNDLQKK
;
A
#
# COMPACT_ATOMS: atom_id res chain seq x y z
N MET A 1 8.98 -15.98 -16.06
CA MET A 1 8.41 -16.25 -14.71
C MET A 1 7.30 -17.27 -14.87
N SER A 2 7.37 -18.43 -14.19
CA SER A 2 6.37 -19.52 -14.33
C SER A 2 4.95 -19.02 -13.98
N THR A 3 3.93 -19.50 -14.69
CA THR A 3 2.50 -19.15 -14.50
C THR A 3 2.07 -19.30 -13.04
N LYS A 4 2.57 -20.33 -12.34
CA LYS A 4 2.32 -20.56 -10.90
C LYS A 4 2.81 -19.40 -10.03
N LYS A 5 3.96 -18.79 -10.35
CA LYS A 5 4.51 -17.64 -9.63
C LYS A 5 3.69 -16.37 -9.86
N LYS A 6 3.10 -16.19 -11.04
CA LYS A 6 2.20 -15.04 -11.32
C LYS A 6 0.90 -15.15 -10.55
N VAL A 7 0.29 -16.33 -10.52
CA VAL A 7 -0.95 -16.59 -9.77
C VAL A 7 -0.72 -16.40 -8.27
N LEU A 8 0.37 -16.94 -7.72
CA LEU A 8 0.71 -16.77 -6.31
C LEU A 8 0.89 -15.29 -5.93
N LEU A 9 1.51 -14.49 -6.82
CA LEU A 9 1.69 -13.05 -6.58
C LEU A 9 0.35 -12.31 -6.59
N GLY A 10 -0.56 -12.65 -7.50
CA GLY A 10 -1.90 -12.06 -7.56
C GLY A 10 -2.75 -12.41 -6.35
N VAL A 11 -2.67 -13.66 -5.87
CA VAL A 11 -3.35 -14.08 -4.64
C VAL A 11 -2.76 -13.37 -3.42
N ALA A 12 -1.44 -13.27 -3.31
CA ALA A 12 -0.80 -12.54 -2.23
C ALA A 12 -1.20 -11.06 -2.21
N PHE A 13 -1.26 -10.40 -3.37
CA PHE A 13 -1.65 -9.00 -3.48
C PHE A 13 -3.13 -8.77 -3.12
N SER A 14 -4.03 -9.64 -3.58
CA SER A 14 -5.45 -9.54 -3.24
C SER A 14 -5.71 -9.84 -1.76
N LEU A 15 -5.00 -10.80 -1.18
CA LEU A 15 -5.07 -11.09 0.26
C LEU A 15 -4.53 -9.92 1.09
N ASP A 16 -3.41 -9.32 0.68
CA ASP A 16 -2.84 -8.13 1.33
C ASP A 16 -3.83 -6.95 1.35
N ALA A 17 -4.46 -6.68 0.20
CA ALA A 17 -5.48 -5.64 0.09
C ALA A 17 -6.70 -5.94 0.96
N ALA A 18 -7.20 -7.18 0.94
CA ALA A 18 -8.36 -7.57 1.75
C ALA A 18 -8.09 -7.46 3.26
N ILE A 19 -6.92 -7.92 3.72
CA ILE A 19 -6.49 -7.81 5.12
C ILE A 19 -6.34 -6.35 5.51
N THR A 20 -5.70 -5.54 4.66
CA THR A 20 -5.49 -4.11 4.92
C THR A 20 -6.83 -3.38 5.07
N ILE A 21 -7.77 -3.61 4.15
CA ILE A 21 -9.12 -3.00 4.21
C ILE A 21 -9.85 -3.46 5.47
N PHE A 22 -9.83 -4.77 5.78
CA PHE A 22 -10.49 -5.30 6.96
C PHE A 22 -9.95 -4.68 8.25
N LEU A 23 -8.63 -4.68 8.42
CA LEU A 23 -7.99 -4.09 9.60
C LEU A 23 -8.25 -2.59 9.70
N PHE A 24 -8.26 -1.89 8.56
CA PHE A 24 -8.56 -0.46 8.52
C PHE A 24 -9.99 -0.15 8.96
N VAL A 25 -10.97 -0.92 8.50
CA VAL A 25 -12.38 -0.79 8.92
C VAL A 25 -12.50 -1.05 10.42
N VAL A 26 -11.88 -2.11 10.95
CA VAL A 26 -11.88 -2.41 12.39
C VAL A 26 -11.26 -1.26 13.18
N SER A 27 -10.15 -0.67 12.71
CA SER A 27 -9.51 0.47 13.36
C SER A 27 -10.38 1.73 13.37
N ILE A 28 -11.11 2.02 12.29
CA ILE A 28 -12.07 3.15 12.26
C ILE A 28 -13.21 2.91 13.24
N ILE A 29 -13.79 1.71 13.25
CA ILE A 29 -14.88 1.37 14.18
C ILE A 29 -14.39 1.53 15.61
N MET A 30 -13.21 1.01 15.95
CA MET A 30 -12.61 1.14 17.28
C MET A 30 -12.41 2.60 17.68
N LEU A 31 -11.97 3.46 16.75
CA LEU A 31 -11.77 4.88 17.01
C LEU A 31 -13.10 5.63 17.20
N ALA A 32 -14.14 5.27 16.45
CA ALA A 32 -15.47 5.87 16.55
C ALA A 32 -16.25 5.42 17.81
N THR A 33 -16.01 4.19 18.26
CA THR A 33 -16.79 3.55 19.33
C THR A 33 -16.05 3.48 20.67
N MET A 34 -14.86 4.06 20.77
CA MET A 34 -14.04 4.02 21.98
C MET A 34 -14.81 4.57 23.19
N PRO A 35 -14.93 3.81 24.29
CA PRO A 35 -15.64 4.27 25.48
C PRO A 35 -14.93 5.48 26.09
N LYS A 36 -15.68 6.54 26.34
CA LYS A 36 -15.16 7.83 26.85
C LYS A 36 -15.39 8.00 28.34
N THR A 37 -16.31 7.21 28.90
CA THR A 37 -16.69 7.25 30.31
C THR A 37 -16.60 5.86 30.94
N GLU A 38 -16.51 5.80 32.27
CA GLU A 38 -16.49 4.51 32.97
C GLU A 38 -17.79 3.71 32.78
N ALA A 39 -18.93 4.39 32.65
CA ALA A 39 -20.21 3.74 32.36
C ALA A 39 -20.18 3.03 30.99
N ASP A 40 -19.61 3.67 29.97
CA ASP A 40 -19.45 3.07 28.63
C ASP A 40 -18.50 1.86 28.66
N TYR A 41 -17.45 1.92 29.48
CA TYR A 41 -16.52 0.80 29.65
C TYR A 41 -17.20 -0.42 30.28
N LEU A 42 -18.03 -0.20 31.31
CA LEU A 42 -18.80 -1.27 31.96
C LEU A 42 -19.85 -1.88 31.02
N ILE A 43 -20.47 -1.07 30.16
CA ILE A 43 -21.40 -1.53 29.12
C ILE A 43 -20.64 -2.39 28.09
N ALA A 44 -19.47 -1.93 27.63
CA ALA A 44 -18.63 -2.69 26.70
C ALA A 44 -18.19 -4.04 27.28
N GLN A 45 -17.85 -4.10 28.58
CA GLN A 45 -17.46 -5.34 29.25
C GLN A 45 -18.59 -6.38 29.34
N ARG A 46 -19.85 -5.92 29.40
CA ARG A 46 -21.03 -6.80 29.46
C ARG A 46 -21.61 -7.14 28.09
N THR A 47 -21.20 -6.43 27.03
CA THR A 47 -21.71 -6.63 25.68
C THR A 47 -20.89 -7.70 24.96
N PRO A 48 -21.49 -8.84 24.57
CA PRO A 48 -20.76 -9.86 23.82
C PRO A 48 -20.46 -9.37 22.40
N GLY A 49 -19.21 -9.49 21.97
CA GLY A 49 -18.80 -9.18 20.60
C GLY A 49 -17.31 -8.90 20.47
N MET A 50 -16.81 -8.95 19.23
CA MET A 50 -15.39 -8.69 18.93
C MET A 50 -14.99 -7.24 19.24
N ILE A 51 -15.81 -6.26 18.87
CA ILE A 51 -15.50 -4.84 19.07
C ILE A 51 -15.49 -4.48 20.57
N PRO A 52 -16.51 -4.81 21.39
CA PRO A 52 -16.46 -4.57 22.84
C PRO A 52 -15.28 -5.27 23.54
N TYR A 53 -14.91 -6.47 23.09
CA TYR A 53 -13.73 -7.18 23.60
C TYR A 53 -12.42 -6.43 23.29
N LEU A 54 -12.25 -5.95 22.06
CA LEU A 54 -11.08 -5.17 21.66
C LEU A 54 -11.00 -3.81 22.38
N GLN A 55 -12.15 -3.20 22.71
CA GLN A 55 -12.22 -1.95 23.49
C GLN A 55 -11.81 -2.13 24.95
N THR A 56 -12.17 -3.28 25.54
CA THR A 56 -11.82 -3.57 26.94
C THR A 56 -10.39 -4.09 27.09
N HIS A 57 -9.84 -4.72 26.05
CA HIS A 57 -8.50 -5.31 26.01
C HIS A 57 -7.60 -4.61 24.97
N SER A 58 -7.27 -3.34 25.24
CA SER A 58 -6.49 -2.49 24.32
C SER A 58 -5.15 -3.10 23.88
N THR A 59 -4.49 -3.88 24.75
CA THR A 59 -3.23 -4.58 24.41
C THR A 59 -3.44 -5.60 23.29
N VAL A 60 -4.57 -6.33 23.32
CA VAL A 60 -4.90 -7.31 22.29
C VAL A 60 -5.14 -6.57 20.97
N TYR A 61 -5.93 -5.50 20.97
CA TYR A 61 -6.17 -4.67 19.79
C TYR A 61 -4.85 -4.15 19.17
N LEU A 62 -3.92 -3.68 20.00
CA LEU A 62 -2.63 -3.18 19.53
C LEU A 62 -1.82 -4.29 18.85
N LEU A 63 -1.77 -5.48 19.44
CA LEU A 63 -0.99 -6.60 18.91
C LEU A 63 -1.63 -7.30 17.71
N THR A 64 -2.97 -7.41 17.65
CA THR A 64 -3.66 -8.17 16.61
C THR A 64 -4.14 -7.32 15.44
N CYS A 65 -4.33 -6.00 15.64
CA CYS A 65 -4.82 -5.11 14.60
C CYS A 65 -3.77 -4.06 14.20
N VAL A 66 -3.27 -3.29 15.16
CA VAL A 66 -2.37 -2.16 14.88
C VAL A 66 -1.00 -2.63 14.41
N LEU A 67 -0.40 -3.59 15.10
CA LEU A 67 0.93 -4.10 14.79
C LEU A 67 1.00 -4.75 13.39
N PRO A 68 0.06 -5.64 12.98
CA PRO A 68 0.02 -6.15 11.62
C PRO A 68 -0.16 -5.06 10.57
N LEU A 69 -1.02 -4.06 10.82
CA LEU A 69 -1.19 -2.90 9.92
C LEU A 69 0.14 -2.16 9.70
N VAL A 70 0.90 -1.92 10.76
CA VAL A 70 2.21 -1.24 10.67
C VAL A 70 3.21 -2.10 9.89
N ILE A 71 3.25 -3.41 10.15
CA ILE A 71 4.14 -4.33 9.42
C ILE A 71 3.79 -4.35 7.93
N LEU A 72 2.51 -4.46 7.58
CA LEU A 72 2.02 -4.42 6.21
C LEU A 72 2.39 -3.11 5.51
N LEU A 73 2.23 -1.98 6.20
CA LEU A 73 2.63 -0.67 5.69
C LEU A 73 4.13 -0.63 5.39
N ILE A 74 4.98 -1.08 6.32
CA ILE A 74 6.44 -1.09 6.14
C ILE A 74 6.84 -1.97 4.95
N VAL A 75 6.25 -3.16 4.84
CA VAL A 75 6.51 -4.09 3.73
C VAL A 75 6.09 -3.47 2.39
N ASN A 76 4.93 -2.84 2.33
CA ASN A 76 4.44 -2.17 1.12
C ASN A 76 5.30 -0.97 0.72
N ILE A 77 5.73 -0.13 1.68
CA ILE A 77 6.67 0.97 1.43
C ILE A 77 8.00 0.44 0.90
N TYR A 78 8.54 -0.62 1.51
CA TYR A 78 9.80 -1.21 1.07
C TYR A 78 9.68 -1.79 -0.34
N ALA A 79 8.59 -2.51 -0.64
CA ALA A 79 8.30 -3.04 -1.96
C ALA A 79 8.18 -1.91 -3.00
N PHE A 80 7.53 -0.81 -2.65
CA PHE A 80 7.38 0.37 -3.50
C PHE A 80 8.72 1.04 -3.79
N ILE A 81 9.56 1.29 -2.77
CA ILE A 81 10.92 1.85 -2.95
C ILE A 81 11.76 0.94 -3.86
N LYS A 82 11.70 -0.38 -3.65
CA LYS A 82 12.42 -1.36 -4.47
C LYS A 82 11.90 -1.37 -5.92
N TYR A 83 10.58 -1.27 -6.10
CA TYR A 83 9.96 -1.17 -7.42
C TYR A 83 10.40 0.11 -8.15
N ILE A 84 10.36 1.27 -7.48
CA ILE A 84 10.87 2.54 -8.02
C ILE A 84 12.34 2.41 -8.40
N LYS A 85 13.21 1.96 -7.49
CA LYS A 85 14.64 1.78 -7.80
C LYS A 85 14.87 0.89 -9.02
N LYS A 86 14.10 -0.19 -9.16
CA LYS A 86 14.19 -1.10 -10.31
C LYS A 86 13.64 -0.49 -11.59
N ALA A 87 12.54 0.25 -11.52
CA ALA A 87 11.93 0.95 -12.65
C ALA A 87 12.83 2.08 -13.16
N TYR A 88 13.41 2.87 -12.26
CA TYR A 88 14.38 3.91 -12.60
C TYR A 88 15.71 3.33 -13.11
N ALA A 89 16.19 2.22 -12.54
CA ALA A 89 17.37 1.52 -13.07
C ALA A 89 17.13 1.01 -14.50
N LYS A 90 15.93 0.45 -14.78
CA LYS A 90 15.54 0.09 -16.15
C LYS A 90 15.45 1.31 -17.08
N LYS A 91 14.84 2.41 -16.62
CA LYS A 91 14.74 3.66 -17.39
C LYS A 91 16.11 4.27 -17.68
N LYS A 92 17.08 4.10 -16.78
CA LYS A 92 18.46 4.56 -16.99
C LYS A 92 19.20 3.73 -18.04
N VAL A 93 18.85 2.44 -18.19
CA VAL A 93 19.37 1.56 -19.25
C VAL A 93 18.70 1.87 -20.60
N GLU A 94 17.40 2.20 -20.62
CA GLU A 94 16.69 2.61 -21.85
C GLU A 94 17.12 4.01 -22.37
N LEU A 95 17.63 4.90 -21.51
CA LEU A 95 18.15 6.21 -21.94
C LEU A 95 19.58 6.15 -22.52
N THR A 96 20.32 5.06 -22.28
CA THR A 96 21.63 4.82 -22.88
C THR A 96 21.57 4.09 -24.23
N ASP A 97 20.40 3.55 -24.59
CA ASP A 97 20.12 2.93 -25.90
C ASP A 97 19.30 3.84 -26.83
N LEU A 98 19.34 5.16 -26.62
CA LEU A 98 18.95 6.12 -27.66
C LEU A 98 20.01 6.08 -28.77
N SER A 99 19.81 5.18 -29.74
CA SER A 99 20.43 5.21 -31.06
C SER A 99 20.45 6.66 -31.56
N ASP A 100 21.60 7.09 -32.12
CA ASP A 100 21.78 8.45 -32.65
C ASP A 100 20.66 8.87 -33.63
N GLU A 101 19.96 7.90 -34.23
CA GLU A 101 18.81 8.09 -35.10
C GLU A 101 17.58 8.74 -34.43
N GLU A 102 17.32 8.48 -33.15
CA GLU A 102 16.15 9.05 -32.44
C GLU A 102 16.41 10.48 -31.98
N LYS A 103 17.67 10.82 -31.66
CA LYS A 103 18.10 12.21 -31.40
C LYS A 103 18.06 13.06 -32.66
N GLU A 104 18.37 12.50 -33.83
CA GLU A 104 18.26 13.20 -35.10
C GLU A 104 16.81 13.49 -35.49
N LYS A 105 15.89 12.54 -35.29
CA LYS A 105 14.45 12.77 -35.52
C LYS A 105 13.89 13.86 -34.62
N LEU A 106 14.26 13.87 -33.33
CA LEU A 106 13.84 14.91 -32.39
C LEU A 106 14.41 16.29 -32.78
N ARG A 107 15.65 16.35 -33.25
CA ARG A 107 16.27 17.60 -33.75
C ARG A 107 15.58 18.11 -35.01
N GLN A 108 15.20 17.22 -35.94
CA GLN A 108 14.49 17.59 -37.15
C GLN A 108 13.06 18.07 -36.87
N GLU A 109 12.34 17.44 -35.93
CA GLU A 109 11.01 17.93 -35.50
C GLU A 109 11.10 19.31 -34.84
N LEU A 110 12.07 19.52 -33.94
CA LEU A 110 12.29 20.82 -33.29
C LEU A 110 12.71 21.93 -34.28
N LEU A 111 13.52 21.61 -35.29
CA LEU A 111 13.89 22.55 -36.35
C LEU A 111 12.70 22.93 -37.23
N ASN A 112 11.84 21.96 -37.58
CA ASN A 112 10.63 22.23 -38.35
C ASN A 112 9.62 23.07 -37.57
N ASP A 113 9.48 22.87 -36.27
CA ASP A 113 8.61 23.69 -35.42
C ASP A 113 9.15 25.11 -35.21
N LEU A 114 10.47 25.30 -35.20
CA LEU A 114 11.09 26.63 -35.16
C LEU A 114 10.99 27.39 -36.50
N GLN A 115 10.97 26.69 -37.64
CA GLN A 115 10.78 27.31 -38.96
C GLN A 115 9.32 27.63 -39.29
N LYS A 116 8.36 27.00 -38.60
CA LYS A 116 6.92 27.27 -38.74
C LYS A 116 6.41 28.41 -37.84
N LYS A 117 7.28 29.07 -37.11
CA LYS A 117 6.96 30.20 -36.23
C LYS A 117 7.58 31.48 -36.76
#